data_AF-A0A4Q3A710-F1
#
_entry.id   AF-A0A4Q3A710-F1
#
_cell.length_a   1.000
_cell.length_b   1.000
_cell.length_c   1.000
_cell.angle_alpha   90.00
_cell.angle_beta   90.00
_cell.angle_gamma   90.00
#
_symmetry.space_group_name_H-M   'P 1'
#
loop_
_entity.id
_entity.type
_entity.pdbx_description
1 polymer ?
#
loop_
_entity_poly.entity_id
_entity_poly.type
_entity_poly.pdbx_seq_one_letter_code
_entity_poly.pdbx_strand_id
1 'polypeptide(L)'
;MREFPQELVNLKVAAKPPLATLPGLQKLMKEADAAFGDAGRQLIRYSGTENKIRILVEHRDADTVDEWIGKFTEAVKEDIGVAV
;
A
#
# COMPACT_ATOMS: atom_id res chain seq x y z
N MET A 1 2.11 -24.06 -5.40
CA MET A 1 1.95 -22.60 -5.17
C MET A 1 3.29 -22.12 -4.64
N ARG A 2 3.91 -21.11 -5.25
CA ARG A 2 5.16 -20.55 -4.72
C ARG A 2 4.75 -19.35 -3.87
N GLU A 3 4.88 -19.46 -2.56
CA GLU A 3 4.61 -18.37 -1.64
C GLU A 3 5.75 -17.36 -1.76
N PHE A 4 5.43 -16.14 -2.15
CA PHE A 4 6.39 -15.04 -2.10
C PHE A 4 6.30 -14.36 -0.73
N PRO A 5 7.41 -13.76 -0.26
CA PRO A 5 7.34 -12.77 0.80
C PRO A 5 6.18 -11.80 0.57
N GLN A 6 5.41 -11.55 1.62
CA GLN A 6 4.30 -10.61 1.58
C GLN A 6 4.11 -9.99 2.96
N GLU A 7 3.62 -8.76 2.97
CA GLU A 7 3.24 -8.06 4.18
C GLU A 7 1.91 -7.33 3.97
N LEU A 8 1.04 -7.39 4.98
CA LEU A 8 -0.24 -6.71 5.03
C LEU A 8 -0.27 -5.74 6.21
N VAL A 9 -0.25 -4.45 5.91
CA VAL A 9 -0.42 -3.39 6.91
C VAL A 9 -1.84 -2.85 6.89
N ASN A 10 -2.40 -2.62 8.09
CA ASN A 10 -3.70 -1.99 8.29
C ASN A 10 -3.51 -0.66 9.02
N LEU A 11 -3.80 0.45 8.35
CA LEU A 11 -3.70 1.80 8.94
C LEU A 11 -5.10 2.35 9.19
N LYS A 12 -5.37 2.79 10.42
CA LYS A 12 -6.59 3.55 10.72
C LYS A 12 -6.52 4.91 10.04
N VAL A 13 -7.62 5.32 9.41
CA VAL A 13 -7.69 6.57 8.65
C VAL A 13 -8.90 7.36 9.09
N ALA A 14 -8.77 8.69 9.14
CA ALA A 14 -9.87 9.57 9.55
C ALA A 14 -10.93 9.72 8.46
N ALA A 15 -10.53 9.59 7.18
CA ALA A 15 -11.40 9.69 6.03
C ALA A 15 -11.06 8.62 4.98
N LYS A 16 -12.01 8.35 4.07
CA LYS A 16 -11.84 7.44 2.93
C LYS A 16 -12.10 8.17 1.59
N PRO A 17 -11.35 9.23 1.26
CA PRO A 17 -11.47 9.84 -0.06
C PRO A 17 -11.11 8.80 -1.14
N PRO A 18 -11.64 8.92 -2.37
CA PRO A 18 -11.28 8.00 -3.45
C PRO A 18 -9.77 7.91 -3.62
N LEU A 19 -9.20 6.71 -3.73
CA LEU A 19 -7.74 6.54 -3.81
C LEU A 19 -7.11 7.30 -4.99
N ALA A 20 -7.87 7.51 -6.07
CA ALA A 20 -7.45 8.29 -7.23
C ALA A 20 -7.18 9.77 -6.92
N THR A 21 -7.70 10.30 -5.80
CA THR A 21 -7.46 11.68 -5.36
C THR A 21 -6.26 11.81 -4.42
N LEU A 22 -5.52 10.73 -4.19
CA LEU A 22 -4.36 10.68 -3.27
C LEU A 22 -3.07 10.72 -4.11
N PRO A 23 -2.52 11.92 -4.40
CA PRO A 23 -1.48 12.07 -5.40
C PRO A 23 -0.17 11.34 -5.03
N GLY A 24 0.23 11.37 -3.76
CA GLY A 24 1.43 10.67 -3.29
C GLY A 24 1.28 9.16 -3.43
N LEU A 25 0.15 8.63 -2.97
CA LEU A 25 -0.17 7.21 -3.07
C LEU A 25 -0.29 6.75 -4.53
N GLN A 26 -1.00 7.50 -5.38
CA GLN A 26 -1.16 7.16 -6.81
C GLN A 26 0.17 7.13 -7.55
N LYS A 27 1.08 8.07 -7.25
CA LYS A 27 2.42 8.09 -7.82
C LYS A 27 3.16 6.80 -7.44
N LEU A 28 3.21 6.47 -6.16
CA LEU A 28 3.90 5.26 -5.69
C LEU A 28 3.29 3.97 -6.23
N MET A 29 1.95 3.88 -6.35
CA MET A 29 1.31 2.69 -6.91
C MET A 29 1.78 2.44 -8.34
N LYS A 30 1.89 3.49 -9.16
CA LYS A 30 2.40 3.39 -10.53
C LYS A 30 3.88 3.03 -10.58
N GLU A 31 4.69 3.62 -9.69
CA GLU A 31 6.11 3.29 -9.58
C GLU A 31 6.31 1.82 -9.16
N ALA A 32 5.50 1.32 -8.22
CA ALA A 32 5.53 -0.07 -7.77
C ALA A 32 5.12 -1.03 -8.89
N ASP A 33 4.03 -0.75 -9.60
CA ASP A 33 3.57 -1.59 -10.71
C ASP A 33 4.67 -1.70 -11.80
N ALA A 34 5.40 -0.61 -12.07
CA ALA A 34 6.52 -0.60 -13.00
C ALA A 34 7.77 -1.32 -12.45
N ALA A 35 8.09 -1.13 -11.17
CA ALA A 35 9.27 -1.72 -10.53
C ALA A 35 9.13 -3.23 -10.30
N PHE A 36 7.92 -3.70 -9.95
CA PHE A 36 7.65 -5.10 -9.63
C PHE A 36 7.57 -5.97 -10.87
N GLY A 37 6.96 -5.49 -11.97
CA GLY A 37 6.68 -6.31 -13.14
C GLY A 37 6.01 -7.64 -12.75
N ASP A 38 6.58 -8.76 -13.19
CA ASP A 38 6.09 -10.12 -12.86
C ASP A 38 6.69 -10.71 -11.56
N ALA A 39 7.47 -9.92 -10.82
CA ALA A 39 8.11 -10.33 -9.58
C ALA A 39 7.30 -10.01 -8.32
N GLY A 40 6.26 -9.18 -8.43
CA GLY A 40 5.40 -8.85 -7.30
C GLY A 40 4.13 -8.09 -7.69
N ARG A 41 3.38 -7.65 -6.69
CA ARG A 41 2.19 -6.82 -6.83
C ARG A 41 1.89 -6.04 -5.55
N GLN A 42 1.20 -4.93 -5.69
CA GLN A 42 0.54 -4.25 -4.57
C GLN A 42 -0.98 -4.39 -4.67
N LEU A 43 -1.65 -4.42 -3.52
CA LEU A 43 -3.10 -4.29 -3.42
C LEU A 43 -3.44 -3.33 -2.28
N ILE A 44 -3.81 -2.11 -2.65
CA ILE A 44 -4.18 -1.05 -1.71
C ILE A 44 -5.66 -0.75 -1.83
N ARG A 45 -6.38 -0.85 -0.70
CA ARG A 45 -7.83 -0.61 -0.65
C ARG A 45 -8.32 -0.21 0.73
N TYR A 46 -9.44 0.48 0.81
CA TYR A 46 -10.14 0.65 2.07
C TYR A 46 -10.82 -0.63 2.55
N SER A 47 -10.98 -0.76 3.87
CA SER A 47 -11.92 -1.71 4.45
C SER A 47 -13.37 -1.26 4.17
N GLY A 48 -14.24 -2.22 3.85
CA GLY A 48 -15.68 -1.95 3.63
C GLY A 48 -16.46 -1.69 4.91
N THR A 49 -16.00 -2.22 6.04
CA THR A 49 -16.72 -2.19 7.33
C THR A 49 -16.01 -1.37 8.42
N GLU A 50 -14.75 -0.99 8.21
CA GLU A 50 -13.93 -0.30 9.22
C GLU A 50 -13.26 0.94 8.62
N ASN A 51 -12.99 1.98 9.43
CA ASN A 51 -12.23 3.16 9.01
C ASN A 51 -10.72 2.89 8.97
N LYS A 52 -10.32 2.02 8.04
CA LYS A 52 -8.92 1.69 7.78
C LYS A 52 -8.65 1.47 6.30
N ILE A 53 -7.41 1.72 5.90
CA ILE A 53 -6.84 1.33 4.63
C ILE A 53 -5.94 0.10 4.83
N ARG A 54 -5.98 -0.81 3.86
CA ARG A 54 -5.21 -2.05 3.82
C ARG A 54 -4.19 -1.92 2.71
N ILE A 55 -2.92 -2.15 3.04
CA ILE A 55 -1.79 -2.10 2.12
C ILE A 55 -1.18 -3.49 2.12
N LEU A 56 -1.33 -4.21 1.02
CA LEU A 56 -0.65 -5.48 0.79
C LEU A 56 0.45 -5.26 -0.25
N VAL A 57 1.65 -5.73 0.06
CA VAL A 57 2.74 -5.87 -0.91
C VAL A 57 3.18 -7.34 -0.91
N GLU A 58 3.34 -7.92 -2.09
CA GLU A 58 3.90 -9.25 -2.31
C GLU A 58 5.02 -9.11 -3.34
N HIS A 59 6.21 -9.65 -3.07
CA HIS A 59 7.33 -9.61 -4.00
C HIS A 59 8.30 -10.78 -3.76
N ARG A 60 9.03 -11.21 -4.79
CA ARG A 60 10.03 -12.31 -4.70
C ARG A 60 11.16 -12.04 -3.69
N ASP A 61 11.41 -10.78 -3.41
CA ASP A 61 12.46 -10.29 -2.51
C ASP A 61 11.82 -9.62 -1.30
N ALA A 62 12.22 -10.04 -0.10
CA ALA A 62 11.64 -9.59 1.16
C ALA A 62 12.02 -8.14 1.49
N ASP A 63 13.26 -7.72 1.17
CA ASP A 63 13.71 -6.35 1.39
C ASP A 63 12.89 -5.35 0.56
N THR A 64 12.53 -5.75 -0.67
CA THR A 64 11.58 -5.00 -1.51
C THR A 64 10.20 -4.90 -0.86
N VAL A 65 9.69 -5.96 -0.22
CA VAL A 65 8.39 -5.90 0.47
C VAL A 65 8.43 -4.84 1.58
N ASP A 66 9.43 -4.92 2.45
CA ASP A 66 9.60 -4.03 3.61
C ASP A 66 9.76 -2.56 3.15
N GLU A 67 10.59 -2.32 2.13
CA GLU A 67 10.80 -0.98 1.56
C GLU A 67 9.50 -0.36 1.05
N TRP A 68 8.73 -1.10 0.25
CA TRP A 68 7.53 -0.59 -0.38
C TRP A 68 6.37 -0.44 0.60
N ILE A 69 6.25 -1.31 1.60
CA ILE A 69 5.31 -1.13 2.71
C ILE A 69 5.58 0.18 3.44
N GLY A 70 6.85 0.49 3.72
CA GLY A 70 7.24 1.76 4.34
C GLY A 70 6.83 2.95 3.48
N LYS A 71 7.18 2.94 2.19
CA LYS A 71 6.81 4.00 1.23
C LYS A 71 5.31 4.25 1.16
N PHE A 72 4.52 3.17 0.99
CA PHE A 72 3.07 3.30 0.92
C PHE A 72 2.45 3.79 2.23
N THR A 73 2.97 3.30 3.35
CA THR A 73 2.51 3.72 4.67
C THR A 73 2.69 5.22 4.83
N GLU A 74 3.89 5.76 4.58
CA GLU A 74 4.15 7.20 4.70
C GLU A 74 3.30 8.03 3.74
N ALA A 75 3.18 7.62 2.47
CA ALA A 75 2.33 8.35 1.52
C ALA A 75 0.86 8.41 1.94
N VAL A 76 0.33 7.33 2.54
CA VAL A 76 -1.02 7.34 3.13
C VAL A 76 -1.10 8.34 4.28
N LYS A 77 -0.10 8.39 5.16
CA LYS A 77 -0.09 9.36 6.28
C LYS A 77 -0.07 10.79 5.76
N GLU A 78 0.71 11.07 4.73
CA GLU A 78 0.81 12.41 4.13
C GLU A 78 -0.47 12.82 3.40
N ASP A 79 -1.07 11.93 2.60
CA ASP A 79 -2.21 12.24 1.75
C ASP A 79 -3.53 12.39 2.55
N ILE A 80 -3.75 11.58 3.60
CA ILE A 80 -5.04 11.55 4.32
C ILE A 80 -4.94 11.59 5.84
N GLY A 81 -3.73 11.62 6.40
CA GLY A 81 -3.51 11.54 7.85
C GLY A 81 -3.82 10.16 8.43
N VAL A 82 -3.28 9.89 9.61
CA VAL A 82 -3.61 8.68 10.41
C VAL A 82 -4.58 9.08 11.52
N ALA A 83 -5.63 8.28 11.71
CA ALA A 83 -6.48 8.45 12.89
C ALA A 83 -5.75 7.87 14.12
N VAL A 84 -5.56 8.70 15.14
CA VAL A 84 -5.00 8.30 16.46
C VAL A 84 -5.92 7.29 17.14
#